data_AF-A0A5C4PAQ6-F1
#
_entry.id   AF-A0A5C4PAQ6-F1
#
_cell.length_a   1.000
_cell.length_b   1.000
_cell.length_c   1.000
_cell.angle_alpha   90.00
_cell.angle_beta   90.00
_cell.angle_gamma   90.00
#
_symmetry.space_group_name_H-M   'P 1'
#
loop_
_entity.id
_entity.type
_entity.pdbx_description
1 polymer ?
#
loop_
_entity_poly.entity_id
_entity_poly.type
_entity_poly.pdbx_seq_one_letter_code
_entity_poly.pdbx_strand_id
1 'polypeptide(L)'
;MFKDILEALGKVKSRSLTIVFLALALSTFLEEGGTIAHPFSASSLILPILVVVASVVVIAWVQFINRLNSYLADHDHASWGPITGGGILAFCLSVTFWYVSSVPDPINLKLLGTPNFIRMFALYLFAIETINIDRYLVRNERTAKLG
;
A
#
# COMPACT_ATOMS: atom_id res chain seq x y z
N MET A 1 14.31 19.36 -5.57
CA MET A 1 13.11 18.80 -6.22
C MET A 1 12.87 17.33 -5.87
N PHE A 2 13.75 16.38 -6.22
CA PHE A 2 13.56 14.95 -5.85
C PHE A 2 13.62 14.71 -4.34
N LYS A 3 14.53 15.41 -3.65
CA LYS A 3 14.65 15.38 -2.19
C LYS A 3 13.40 15.93 -1.50
N ASP A 4 12.83 17.02 -2.03
CA ASP A 4 11.61 17.65 -1.50
C ASP A 4 10.37 16.78 -1.75
N ILE A 5 10.32 16.07 -2.88
CA ILE A 5 9.28 15.07 -3.18
C ILE A 5 9.40 13.89 -2.21
N LEU A 6 10.61 13.38 -1.97
CA LEU A 6 10.84 12.30 -0.99
C LEU A 6 10.52 12.74 0.44
N GLU A 7 10.82 13.99 0.79
CA GLU A 7 10.52 14.54 2.11
C GLU A 7 9.03 14.83 2.29
N ALA A 8 8.34 15.27 1.23
CA ALA A 8 6.88 15.38 1.19
C ALA A 8 6.22 14.00 1.30
N LEU A 9 6.70 13.00 0.57
CA LEU A 9 6.24 11.61 0.67
C LEU A 9 6.51 11.01 2.05
N GLY A 10 7.64 11.36 2.68
CA GLY A 10 7.98 10.97 4.05
C GLY A 10 7.11 11.62 5.13
N LYS A 11 6.57 12.82 4.87
CA LYS A 11 5.62 13.52 5.75
C LYS A 11 4.17 13.06 5.56
N VAL A 12 3.84 12.49 4.39
CA VAL A 12 2.51 11.91 4.15
C VAL A 12 2.40 10.63 4.98
N LYS A 13 1.38 10.55 5.84
CA LYS A 13 1.04 9.31 6.56
C LYS A 13 0.93 8.17 5.54
N SER A 14 1.75 7.13 5.70
CA SER A 14 1.82 5.97 4.78
C SER A 14 0.44 5.44 4.40
N ARG A 15 -0.49 5.42 5.37
CA ARG A 15 -1.90 5.10 5.17
C ARG A 15 -2.63 5.95 4.13
N SER A 16 -2.51 7.27 4.17
CA SER A 16 -3.19 8.16 3.22
C SER A 16 -2.67 7.93 1.80
N LEU A 17 -1.37 7.75 1.65
CA LEU A 17 -0.76 7.44 0.35
C LEU A 17 -1.23 6.08 -0.16
N THR A 18 -1.28 5.07 0.72
CA THR A 18 -1.77 3.72 0.41
C THR A 18 -3.21 3.78 -0.10
N ILE A 19 -4.09 4.53 0.56
CA ILE A 19 -5.50 4.68 0.14
C ILE A 19 -5.61 5.29 -1.26
N VAL A 20 -4.87 6.36 -1.54
CA VAL A 20 -4.89 7.02 -2.85
C VAL A 20 -4.38 6.09 -3.94
N PHE A 21 -3.24 5.45 -3.74
CA PHE A 21 -2.68 4.52 -4.73
C PHE A 21 -3.52 3.26 -4.89
N LEU A 22 -4.17 2.78 -3.84
CA LEU A 22 -5.12 1.67 -3.93
C LEU A 22 -6.36 2.07 -4.74
N ALA A 23 -6.90 3.27 -4.55
CA ALA A 23 -8.01 3.79 -5.35
C ALA A 23 -7.63 3.92 -6.83
N LEU A 24 -6.41 4.39 -7.12
CA LEU A 24 -5.86 4.43 -8.48
C LEU A 24 -5.65 3.03 -9.05
N ALA A 25 -5.15 2.08 -8.25
CA ALA A 25 -5.01 0.70 -8.68
C ALA A 25 -6.38 0.08 -9.00
N LEU A 26 -7.41 0.34 -8.19
CA LEU A 26 -8.78 -0.08 -8.46
C LEU A 26 -9.33 0.53 -9.77
N SER A 27 -9.01 1.80 -10.05
CA SER A 27 -9.47 2.44 -11.28
C SER A 27 -8.87 1.81 -12.55
N THR A 28 -7.67 1.23 -12.47
CA THR A 28 -7.06 0.51 -13.60
C THR A 28 -7.78 -0.78 -14.00
N PHE A 29 -8.70 -1.30 -13.18
CA PHE A 29 -9.51 -2.47 -13.52
C PHE A 29 -10.82 -2.11 -14.23
N LEU A 30 -11.14 -0.81 -14.33
CA LEU A 30 -12.27 -0.33 -15.12
C LEU A 30 -11.93 -0.35 -16.62
N GLU A 31 -12.95 -0.44 -17.45
CA GLU A 31 -12.82 -0.43 -18.91
C GLU A 31 -12.07 0.85 -19.40
N GLU A 32 -11.37 0.75 -20.54
CA GLU A 32 -10.56 1.82 -21.16
C GLU A 32 -9.30 2.27 -20.38
N GLY A 33 -8.79 1.48 -19.43
CA GLY A 33 -7.59 1.85 -18.67
C GLY A 33 -7.85 2.90 -17.58
N GLY A 34 -9.13 3.15 -17.31
CA GLY A 34 -9.61 3.95 -16.20
C GLY A 34 -9.18 5.42 -16.24
N THR A 35 -9.16 6.02 -15.06
CA THR A 35 -8.91 7.46 -14.87
C THR A 35 -7.47 7.89 -15.16
N ILE A 36 -6.56 6.94 -15.31
CA ILE A 36 -5.16 7.19 -15.68
C ILE A 36 -5.03 7.40 -17.19
N ALA A 37 -5.81 6.68 -18.00
CA ALA A 37 -5.85 6.87 -19.45
C ALA A 37 -6.64 8.13 -19.85
N HIS A 38 -7.73 8.43 -19.15
CA HIS A 38 -8.63 9.54 -19.47
C HIS A 38 -8.96 10.42 -18.25
N PRO A 39 -8.00 11.23 -17.75
CA PRO A 39 -8.16 11.98 -16.49
C PRO A 39 -9.25 13.06 -16.52
N PHE A 40 -9.59 13.59 -17.69
CA PHE A 40 -10.62 14.62 -17.86
C PHE A 40 -11.98 14.08 -18.32
N SER A 41 -12.14 12.75 -18.36
CA SER A 41 -13.41 12.13 -18.74
C SER A 41 -14.43 12.15 -17.59
N ALA A 42 -15.71 11.97 -17.92
CA ALA A 42 -16.75 11.77 -16.92
C ALA A 42 -16.47 10.55 -16.01
N SER A 43 -15.69 9.58 -16.49
CA SER A 43 -15.23 8.42 -15.73
C SER A 43 -14.38 8.82 -14.52
N SER A 44 -13.74 10.00 -14.51
CA SER A 44 -13.02 10.53 -13.35
C SER A 44 -13.90 10.89 -12.16
N LEU A 45 -15.22 11.05 -12.37
CA LEU A 45 -16.18 11.28 -11.28
C LEU A 45 -16.30 10.08 -10.33
N ILE A 46 -15.81 8.89 -10.72
CA ILE A 46 -15.81 7.72 -9.85
C ILE A 46 -14.67 7.73 -8.82
N LEU A 47 -13.64 8.57 -8.99
CA LEU A 47 -12.47 8.60 -8.10
C LEU A 47 -12.81 8.81 -6.62
N PRO A 48 -13.68 9.76 -6.24
CA PRO A 48 -14.07 9.92 -4.84
C PRO A 48 -14.68 8.64 -4.26
N ILE A 49 -15.49 7.93 -5.04
CA ILE A 49 -16.10 6.66 -4.64
C ILE A 49 -15.02 5.60 -4.46
N LEU A 50 -14.07 5.48 -5.39
CA LEU A 50 -12.95 4.55 -5.30
C LEU A 50 -12.04 4.85 -4.09
N VAL A 51 -11.85 6.11 -3.73
CA VAL A 51 -11.12 6.51 -2.52
C VAL A 51 -11.86 6.06 -1.26
N VAL A 52 -13.19 6.22 -1.21
CA VAL A 52 -14.01 5.71 -0.10
C VAL A 52 -13.89 4.18 -0.02
N VAL A 53 -14.05 3.46 -1.14
CA VAL A 53 -13.90 2.00 -1.18
C VAL A 53 -12.50 1.58 -0.70
N ALA A 54 -11.45 2.21 -1.22
CA ALA A 54 -10.07 1.93 -0.81
C ALA A 54 -9.85 2.18 0.69
N SER A 55 -10.43 3.25 1.24
CA SER A 55 -10.36 3.53 2.68
C SER A 55 -11.02 2.43 3.52
N VAL A 56 -12.20 1.95 3.11
CA VAL A 56 -12.91 0.87 3.79
C VAL A 56 -12.10 -0.42 3.73
N VAL A 57 -11.51 -0.74 2.57
CA VAL A 57 -10.64 -1.91 2.39
C VAL A 57 -9.43 -1.85 3.32
N VAL A 58 -8.73 -0.71 3.38
CA VAL A 58 -7.56 -0.54 4.27
C VAL A 58 -7.96 -0.67 5.75
N ILE A 59 -9.08 -0.06 6.16
CA ILE A 59 -9.57 -0.17 7.54
C ILE A 59 -9.94 -1.62 7.88
N ALA A 60 -10.68 -2.30 7.00
CA ALA A 60 -11.08 -3.69 7.17
C ALA A 60 -9.86 -4.61 7.26
N TRP A 61 -8.84 -4.38 6.43
CA TRP A 61 -7.58 -5.12 6.48
C TRP A 61 -6.86 -4.93 7.81
N VAL A 62 -6.74 -3.68 8.29
CA VAL A 62 -6.11 -3.40 9.59
C VAL A 62 -6.85 -4.11 10.73
N GLN A 63 -8.18 -4.08 10.72
CA GLN A 63 -9.00 -4.80 11.71
C GLN A 63 -8.81 -6.31 11.61
N PHE A 64 -8.72 -6.86 10.41
CA PHE A 64 -8.47 -8.28 10.18
C PHE A 64 -7.12 -8.72 10.75
N ILE A 65 -6.03 -8.01 10.45
CA ILE A 65 -4.70 -8.31 10.98
C ILE A 65 -4.67 -8.16 12.52
N ASN A 66 -5.31 -7.13 13.07
CA ASN A 66 -5.43 -6.98 14.52
C ASN A 66 -6.20 -8.14 15.17
N ARG A 67 -7.26 -8.62 14.52
CA ARG A 67 -8.00 -9.80 14.97
C ARG A 67 -7.14 -11.06 14.91
N LEU A 68 -6.38 -11.27 13.84
CA LEU A 68 -5.41 -12.36 13.77
C LEU A 68 -4.37 -12.26 14.89
N ASN A 69 -3.83 -11.07 15.15
CA ASN A 69 -2.91 -10.79 16.24
C ASN A 69 -3.51 -11.14 17.62
N SER A 70 -4.81 -10.91 17.83
CA SER A 70 -5.49 -11.25 19.08
C SER A 70 -5.63 -12.75 19.35
N TYR A 71 -5.47 -13.60 18.34
CA TYR A 71 -5.49 -15.05 18.52
C TYR A 71 -4.11 -15.64 18.89
N LEU A 72 -3.02 -14.85 18.81
CA LEU A 72 -1.72 -15.31 19.29
C LEU A 72 -1.64 -15.23 20.82
N ALA A 73 -0.82 -16.11 21.40
CA ALA A 73 -0.55 -16.07 22.83
C ALA A 73 0.23 -14.81 23.23
N ASP A 74 -0.02 -14.31 24.46
CA ASP A 74 0.59 -13.08 24.98
C ASP A 74 2.13 -13.11 25.04
N HIS A 75 2.70 -14.31 25.13
CA HIS A 75 4.14 -14.56 25.18
C HIS A 75 4.76 -14.91 23.82
N ASP A 76 3.94 -15.03 22.77
CA ASP A 76 4.45 -15.27 21.42
C ASP A 76 5.18 -14.03 20.91
N HIS A 77 6.32 -14.21 20.23
CA HIS A 77 7.04 -13.13 19.57
C HIS A 77 6.49 -12.82 18.17
N ALA A 78 5.65 -13.70 17.63
CA ALA A 78 5.06 -13.54 16.32
C ALA A 78 3.98 -12.45 16.26
N SER A 79 3.91 -11.82 15.09
CA SER A 79 2.98 -10.76 14.74
C SER A 79 2.59 -10.94 13.28
N TRP A 80 1.28 -11.04 13.01
CA TRP A 80 0.77 -11.28 11.66
C TRP A 80 1.04 -10.12 10.71
N GLY A 81 1.16 -8.88 11.21
CA GLY A 81 1.49 -7.71 10.39
C GLY A 81 2.81 -7.88 9.65
N PRO A 82 3.95 -8.00 10.36
CA PRO A 82 5.25 -8.28 9.74
C PRO A 82 5.30 -9.55 8.89
N ILE A 83 4.64 -10.65 9.32
CA ILE A 83 4.64 -11.90 8.56
C ILE A 83 3.92 -11.74 7.21
N THR A 84 2.69 -11.23 7.23
CA THR A 84 1.88 -11.07 6.02
C THR A 84 2.42 -9.95 5.14
N GLY A 85 2.71 -8.78 5.70
CA GLY A 85 3.27 -7.65 4.99
C GLY A 85 4.66 -7.95 4.42
N GLY A 86 5.51 -8.66 5.18
CA GLY A 86 6.81 -9.13 4.71
C GLY A 86 6.71 -10.13 3.56
N GLY A 87 5.73 -11.05 3.61
CA GLY A 87 5.45 -11.98 2.51
C GLY A 87 5.01 -11.27 1.23
N ILE A 88 4.10 -10.30 1.34
CA ILE A 88 3.68 -9.47 0.20
C ILE A 88 4.88 -8.68 -0.35
N LEU A 89 5.69 -8.08 0.53
CA LEU A 89 6.87 -7.30 0.12
C LEU A 89 7.91 -8.17 -0.59
N ALA A 90 8.15 -9.39 -0.11
CA ALA A 90 9.06 -10.34 -0.74
C ALA A 90 8.60 -10.72 -2.15
N PHE A 91 7.28 -10.93 -2.34
CA PHE A 91 6.71 -11.13 -3.67
C PHE A 91 6.91 -9.89 -4.56
N CYS A 92 6.62 -8.69 -4.05
CA CYS A 92 6.83 -7.44 -4.79
C CYS A 92 8.28 -7.28 -5.27
N LEU A 93 9.24 -7.54 -4.38
CA LEU A 93 10.67 -7.48 -4.69
C LEU A 93 11.07 -8.52 -5.74
N SER A 94 10.52 -9.73 -5.65
CA SER A 94 10.76 -10.78 -6.65
C SER A 94 10.33 -10.35 -8.05
N VAL A 95 9.14 -9.76 -8.17
CA VAL A 95 8.63 -9.21 -9.44
C VAL A 95 9.49 -8.05 -9.94
N THR A 96 9.89 -7.14 -9.04
CA THR A 96 10.76 -6.01 -9.40
C THR A 96 12.12 -6.48 -9.91
N PHE A 97 12.77 -7.41 -9.21
CA PHE A 97 14.08 -7.93 -9.64
C PHE A 97 13.97 -8.74 -10.93
N TRP A 98 12.91 -9.51 -11.11
CA TRP A 98 12.63 -10.20 -12.37
C TRP A 98 12.44 -9.20 -13.53
N TYR A 99 11.70 -8.12 -13.32
CA TYR A 99 11.51 -7.09 -14.35
C TYR A 99 12.82 -6.40 -14.73
N VAL A 100 13.62 -6.02 -13.72
CA VAL A 100 14.93 -5.38 -13.92
C VAL A 100 15.90 -6.31 -14.66
N SER A 101 15.85 -7.62 -14.40
CA SER A 101 16.74 -8.58 -15.06
C SER A 101 16.29 -8.98 -16.47
N SER A 102 14.99 -8.93 -16.77
CA SER A 102 14.43 -9.50 -17.99
C SER A 102 14.05 -8.48 -19.06
N VAL A 103 13.88 -7.20 -18.70
CA VAL A 103 13.40 -6.16 -19.62
C VAL A 103 14.55 -5.25 -20.05
N PRO A 104 14.80 -5.07 -21.36
CA PRO A 104 15.76 -4.09 -21.85
C PRO A 104 15.27 -2.67 -21.54
N ASP A 105 16.15 -1.83 -20.99
CA ASP A 105 15.85 -0.49 -20.43
C ASP A 105 14.76 -0.48 -19.34
N PRO A 106 15.01 -1.10 -18.17
CA PRO A 106 14.02 -1.26 -17.12
C PRO A 106 13.64 0.06 -16.42
N ILE A 107 14.49 1.09 -16.48
CA ILE A 107 14.28 2.39 -15.82
C ILE A 107 13.82 3.41 -16.87
N ASN A 108 12.61 3.21 -17.38
CA ASN A 108 11.95 4.16 -18.29
C ASN A 108 10.87 4.94 -17.54
N LEU A 109 10.86 6.28 -17.66
CA LEU A 109 9.83 7.12 -17.03
C LEU A 109 8.41 6.80 -17.50
N LYS A 110 8.26 6.24 -18.71
CA LYS A 110 6.97 5.75 -19.21
C LYS A 110 6.39 4.64 -18.33
N LEU A 111 7.22 3.90 -17.61
CA LEU A 111 6.79 2.86 -16.67
C LEU A 111 5.87 3.41 -15.59
N LEU A 112 6.13 4.63 -15.09
CA LEU A 112 5.36 5.26 -14.02
C LEU A 112 3.90 5.51 -14.40
N GLY A 113 3.62 5.67 -15.69
CA GLY A 113 2.26 5.84 -16.22
C GLY A 113 1.57 4.51 -16.55
N THR A 114 2.24 3.37 -16.42
CA THR A 114 1.63 2.09 -16.75
C THR A 114 0.70 1.61 -15.63
N PRO A 115 -0.47 1.03 -15.96
CA PRO A 115 -1.37 0.43 -14.97
C PRO A 115 -0.68 -0.60 -14.07
N ASN A 116 0.22 -1.41 -14.64
CA ASN A 116 0.96 -2.43 -13.92
C ASN A 116 1.89 -1.85 -12.86
N PHE A 117 2.57 -0.74 -13.15
CA PHE A 117 3.39 -0.05 -12.16
C PHE A 117 2.54 0.47 -11.01
N ILE A 118 1.40 1.11 -11.30
CA ILE A 118 0.52 1.68 -10.27
C ILE A 118 -0.03 0.58 -9.35
N ARG A 119 -0.45 -0.56 -9.93
CA ARG A 119 -0.88 -1.74 -9.16
C ARG A 119 0.24 -2.28 -8.27
N MET A 120 1.44 -2.44 -8.81
CA MET A 120 2.61 -2.91 -8.05
C MET A 120 3.00 -1.93 -6.94
N PHE A 121 2.99 -0.64 -7.22
CA PHE A 121 3.33 0.39 -6.25
C PHE A 121 2.29 0.49 -5.11
N ALA A 122 1.00 0.36 -5.44
CA ALA A 122 -0.06 0.24 -4.45
C ALA A 122 0.15 -0.99 -3.54
N LEU A 123 0.57 -2.13 -4.12
CA LEU A 123 0.88 -3.35 -3.37
C LEU A 123 2.11 -3.18 -2.48
N TYR A 124 3.15 -2.46 -2.92
CA TYR A 124 4.30 -2.08 -2.09
C TYR A 124 3.90 -1.25 -0.88
N LEU A 125 3.10 -0.20 -1.09
CA LEU A 125 2.61 0.66 0.00
C LEU A 125 1.73 -0.14 0.97
N PHE A 126 0.86 -0.99 0.44
CA PHE A 126 0.02 -1.87 1.24
C PHE A 126 0.83 -2.86 2.09
N ALA A 127 1.90 -3.42 1.53
CA ALA A 127 2.82 -4.29 2.25
C ALA A 127 3.47 -3.54 3.42
N ILE A 128 3.98 -2.33 3.18
CA ILE A 128 4.60 -1.47 4.21
C ILE A 128 3.60 -1.12 5.31
N GLU A 129 2.39 -0.67 4.95
CA GLU A 129 1.34 -0.38 5.92
C GLU A 129 0.99 -1.63 6.75
N THR A 130 0.97 -2.81 6.13
CA THR A 130 0.70 -4.09 6.82
C THR A 130 1.80 -4.46 7.82
N ILE A 131 3.07 -4.27 7.46
CA ILE A 131 4.21 -4.51 8.36
C ILE A 131 4.10 -3.63 9.62
N ASN A 132 3.60 -2.40 9.48
CA ASN A 132 3.43 -1.46 10.57
C ASN A 132 2.27 -1.82 11.53
N ILE A 133 1.44 -2.82 11.21
CA ILE A 133 0.38 -3.32 12.10
C ILE A 133 1.01 -4.30 13.11
N ASP A 134 1.87 -3.76 13.97
CA ASP A 134 2.58 -4.55 14.96
C ASP A 134 1.95 -4.45 16.36
N ARG A 135 1.84 -5.61 17.02
CA ARG A 135 1.32 -5.75 18.39
C ARG A 135 2.17 -5.01 19.43
N TYR A 136 3.49 -4.88 19.21
CA TYR A 136 4.40 -4.30 20.20
C TYR A 136 4.36 -2.78 20.24
N LEU A 137 4.20 -2.13 19.08
CA LEU A 137 4.05 -0.66 19.00
C LEU A 137 2.80 -0.20 19.75
N VAL A 138 1.68 -0.90 19.58
CA VAL A 138 0.41 -0.59 20.28
C VAL A 138 0.53 -0.81 21.79
N ARG A 139 1.27 -1.83 22.24
CA ARG A 139 1.48 -2.10 23.67
C ARG A 139 2.33 -1.01 24.32
N ASN A 140 3.42 -0.59 23.68
CA ASN A 140 4.32 0.45 24.20
C ASN A 140 3.63 1.83 24.32
N GLU A 141 2.78 2.21 23.35
CA GLU A 141 2.00 3.44 23.43
C GLU A 141 0.97 3.43 24.58
N ARG A 142 0.39 2.27 24.90
CA ARG A 142 -0.55 2.16 26.04
C ARG A 142 0.17 2.23 27.38
N THR A 143 1.31 1.57 27.52
CA THR A 143 2.11 1.64 28.75
C THR A 143 2.67 3.05 28.98
N ALA A 144 3.05 3.77 27.93
CA ALA A 144 3.51 5.16 28.02
C ALA A 144 2.41 6.18 28.40
N LYS A 145 1.13 5.82 28.24
CA LYS A 145 -0.01 6.66 28.65
C LYS A 145 -0.51 6.38 30.06
N LEU A 146 0.01 5.35 30.72
CA LEU A 146 -0.41 4.88 32.04
C LEU A 146 0.64 5.11 33.14
N GLY A 147 1.84 5.58 32.78
CA GLY A 147 2.88 6.06 33.71
C GLY A 147 2.96 7.58 33.68
#